data_AF-A0A4V1X4J4-F1
#
_entry.id   AF-A0A4V1X4J4-F1
#
_cell.length_a   1.000
_cell.length_b   1.000
_cell.length_c   1.000
_cell.angle_alpha   90.00
_cell.angle_beta   90.00
_cell.angle_gamma   90.00
#
_symmetry.space_group_name_H-M   'P 1'
#
loop_
_entity.id
_entity.type
_entity.pdbx_description
1 polymer ?
#
loop_
_entity_poly.entity_id
_entity_poly.type
_entity_poly.pdbx_seq_one_letter_code
_entity_poly.pdbx_strand_id
1 'polypeptide(L)'
;MDSSLTLLSANIRILDTQLALIHIPLHLYRNFLQSILQLVLPNATRKAFGNGSGAVQPPKGWPCEHPFVNISITPVECSIVCSRTLASELFVPVLNLLDAESKESVSITTDDFVVMQVDGEGLDAGQRVLELTSPLALAGIPIFFITTYFSDYILVPLRHRSQVVQALEERGFQFEKDTSSYVNSFQHGRKHSAASLEVQPPSTPPPTTISELQTRTFATLKRRSIVPTVDSSIRLVQCAGRRDSANGMDQARNRNSMTTAADDALHLGLVKCLITQPYPKFLSLTLTDTESAALLFDHTLLPHFAQDTLLGSRDEFLTPITLDLRDLPMESTGIVCGVAGRLVGETTGQLEDPVEMSYLSTARAGTVMVAEQELDRALDALRGAENGELKVDE
;
A
#
# COMPACT_ATOMS: atom_id res chain seq x y z
N MET A 1 4.56 -18.96 29.92
CA MET A 1 5.84 -18.27 29.72
C MET A 1 5.48 -17.04 28.93
N ASP A 2 5.48 -15.88 29.60
CA ASP A 2 5.09 -14.62 29.00
C ASP A 2 6.20 -14.19 28.04
N SER A 3 5.98 -14.39 26.75
CA SER A 3 6.82 -13.83 25.70
C SER A 3 6.67 -12.32 25.79
N SER A 4 7.68 -11.66 26.39
CA SER A 4 7.82 -10.21 26.36
C SER A 4 7.77 -9.73 24.92
N LEU A 5 6.64 -9.14 24.51
CA LEU A 5 6.46 -8.47 23.23
C LEU A 5 7.53 -7.36 23.15
N THR A 6 8.58 -7.58 22.37
CA THR A 6 9.48 -6.52 21.90
C THR A 6 8.65 -5.63 20.99
N LEU A 7 7.93 -4.67 21.57
CA LEU A 7 7.07 -3.74 20.87
C LEU A 7 7.92 -2.90 19.90
N LEU A 8 7.54 -2.97 18.63
CA LEU A 8 7.81 -2.07 17.50
C LEU A 8 8.55 -0.76 17.85
N SER A 9 9.79 -0.55 17.38
CA SER A 9 10.32 0.82 17.22
C SER A 9 9.89 1.37 15.85
N ALA A 10 8.60 1.54 15.62
CA ALA A 10 8.12 2.25 14.42
C ALA A 10 7.64 3.65 14.76
N ASN A 11 7.94 4.55 13.83
CA ASN A 11 7.37 5.88 13.75
C ASN A 11 6.17 5.83 12.82
N ILE A 12 4.98 6.17 13.33
CA ILE A 12 3.76 6.24 12.50
C ILE A 12 3.43 7.70 12.28
N ARG A 13 3.45 8.18 11.04
CA ARG A 13 3.08 9.55 10.70
C ARG A 13 1.75 9.59 9.98
N ILE A 14 0.77 10.30 10.54
CA ILE A 14 -0.53 10.51 9.88
C ILE A 14 -0.41 11.74 8.98
N LEU A 15 -0.52 11.55 7.66
CA LEU A 15 -0.44 12.64 6.70
C LEU A 15 -1.81 13.31 6.57
N ASP A 16 -1.86 14.65 6.67
CA ASP A 16 -3.10 15.41 6.51
C ASP A 16 -3.53 15.39 5.03
N THR A 17 -4.32 14.39 4.68
CA THR A 17 -4.66 14.04 3.30
C THR A 17 -6.15 13.75 3.17
N GLN A 18 -6.70 14.08 2.00
CA GLN A 18 -8.05 13.69 1.58
C GLN A 18 -7.89 12.96 0.25
N LEU A 19 -7.76 11.63 0.34
CA LEU A 19 -7.49 10.76 -0.80
C LEU A 19 -8.77 10.08 -1.26
N ALA A 20 -8.89 9.92 -2.58
CA ALA A 20 -9.92 9.08 -3.19
C ALA A 20 -9.26 7.80 -3.71
N LEU A 21 -9.96 6.68 -3.57
CA LEU A 21 -9.58 5.40 -4.16
C LEU A 21 -10.42 5.16 -5.41
N ILE A 22 -9.78 4.76 -6.49
CA ILE A 22 -10.39 4.60 -7.81
C ILE A 22 -10.11 3.19 -8.30
N HIS A 23 -11.17 2.48 -8.67
CA HIS A 23 -11.13 1.20 -9.37
C HIS A 23 -11.42 1.41 -10.85
N ILE A 24 -10.55 0.89 -11.71
CA ILE A 24 -10.70 0.89 -13.16
C ILE A 24 -10.52 -0.55 -13.66
N PRO A 25 -11.54 -1.15 -14.29
CA PRO A 25 -11.40 -2.44 -14.96
C PRO A 25 -10.31 -2.39 -16.05
N LEU A 26 -9.55 -3.48 -16.20
CA LEU A 26 -8.38 -3.51 -17.10
C LEU A 26 -8.71 -3.17 -18.56
N HIS A 27 -9.90 -3.54 -19.04
CA HIS A 27 -10.33 -3.22 -20.40
C HIS A 27 -10.52 -1.71 -20.64
N LEU A 28 -10.75 -0.92 -19.58
CA LEU A 28 -10.87 0.54 -19.62
C LEU A 28 -9.56 1.26 -19.28
N TYR A 29 -8.48 0.54 -18.96
CA TYR A 29 -7.18 1.13 -18.62
C TYR A 29 -6.75 2.20 -19.64
N ARG A 30 -6.92 1.91 -20.93
CA ARG A 30 -6.53 2.81 -22.03
C ARG A 30 -7.32 4.11 -22.04
N ASN A 31 -8.59 4.10 -21.64
CA ASN A 31 -9.42 5.29 -21.55
C ASN A 31 -8.86 6.27 -20.50
N PHE A 32 -8.25 5.76 -19.44
CA PHE A 32 -7.69 6.54 -18.34
C PHE A 32 -6.17 6.74 -18.40
N LEU A 33 -5.48 6.19 -19.40
CA LEU A 33 -4.02 6.26 -19.51
C LEU A 33 -3.50 7.69 -19.48
N GLN A 34 -4.19 8.63 -20.15
CA GLN A 34 -3.80 10.05 -20.12
C GLN A 34 -3.89 10.62 -18.70
N SER A 35 -4.95 10.33 -17.96
CA SER A 35 -5.13 10.76 -16.56
C SER A 35 -4.04 10.17 -15.66
N ILE A 36 -3.69 8.91 -15.86
CA ILE A 36 -2.61 8.23 -15.13
C ILE A 36 -1.25 8.88 -15.43
N LEU A 37 -0.95 9.16 -16.70
CA LEU A 37 0.30 9.82 -17.10
C LEU A 37 0.40 11.23 -16.50
N GLN A 38 -0.70 11.96 -16.37
CA GLN A 38 -0.73 13.28 -15.73
C GLN A 38 -0.48 13.25 -14.20
N LEU A 39 -0.65 12.09 -13.55
CA LEU A 39 -0.23 11.90 -12.15
C LEU A 39 1.28 11.67 -12.03
N VAL A 40 1.90 11.06 -13.03
CA VAL A 40 3.32 10.70 -13.02
C VAL A 40 4.19 11.84 -13.55
N LEU A 41 3.71 12.61 -14.53
CA LEU A 41 4.48 13.65 -15.18
C LEU A 41 4.28 15.01 -14.46
N PRO A 42 5.37 15.76 -14.19
CA PRO A 42 5.26 17.09 -13.60
C PRO A 42 4.50 18.03 -14.54
N ASN A 43 3.32 18.50 -14.12
CA ASN A 43 2.50 19.42 -14.88
C ASN A 43 3.13 20.83 -14.87
N ALA A 44 3.85 21.19 -15.94
CA ALA A 44 4.42 22.54 -16.12
C ALA A 44 3.35 23.66 -16.07
N THR A 45 2.08 23.34 -16.34
CA THR A 45 0.96 24.28 -16.41
C THR A 45 0.42 24.75 -15.06
N ARG A 46 0.68 24.06 -13.94
CA ARG A 46 0.16 24.49 -12.61
C ARG A 46 0.94 25.63 -11.96
N LYS A 47 2.15 25.94 -12.43
CA LYS A 47 2.99 27.04 -11.91
C LYS A 47 2.98 28.32 -12.77
N ALA A 48 2.16 28.39 -13.82
CA ALA A 48 2.21 29.48 -14.79
C ALA A 48 1.01 30.44 -14.71
N PHE A 49 0.83 31.11 -13.56
CA PHE A 49 0.17 32.43 -13.52
C PHE A 49 0.90 33.38 -12.54
N GLY A 50 2.23 33.33 -12.53
CA GLY A 50 3.09 34.36 -11.94
C GLY A 50 3.97 34.96 -13.04
N ASN A 51 3.74 36.24 -13.35
CA ASN A 51 4.42 37.04 -14.38
C ASN A 51 5.93 36.78 -14.55
N GLY A 52 6.36 36.65 -15.81
CA GLY A 52 7.67 37.16 -16.26
C GLY A 52 8.58 36.19 -17.01
N SER A 53 8.78 36.49 -18.31
CA SER A 53 9.84 36.00 -19.20
C SER A 53 9.65 34.61 -19.82
N GLY A 54 9.57 34.57 -21.16
CA GLY A 54 9.43 33.37 -22.00
C GLY A 54 10.69 32.51 -22.09
N ALA A 55 11.29 32.17 -20.95
CA ALA A 55 12.23 31.07 -20.83
C ALA A 55 11.47 29.89 -20.22
N VAL A 56 11.40 28.77 -20.94
CA VAL A 56 10.96 27.49 -20.38
C VAL A 56 11.91 27.15 -19.24
N GLN A 57 11.50 27.43 -18.00
CA GLN A 57 12.27 27.01 -16.84
C GLN A 57 12.17 25.48 -16.76
N PRO A 58 13.30 24.77 -16.60
CA PRO A 58 13.24 23.33 -16.36
C PRO A 58 12.39 23.08 -15.10
N PRO A 59 11.57 22.01 -15.05
CA PRO A 59 10.88 21.64 -13.83
C PRO A 59 11.90 21.57 -12.70
N LYS A 60 11.62 22.23 -11.56
CA LYS A 60 12.43 22.03 -10.36
C LYS A 60 12.40 20.52 -10.05
N GLY A 61 13.58 19.90 -9.93
CA GLY A 61 13.75 18.47 -9.64
C GLY A 61 12.92 18.02 -8.45
N TRP A 62 12.46 16.76 -8.49
CA TRP A 62 11.37 16.17 -7.70
C TRP A 62 10.96 16.90 -6.41
N PRO A 63 9.85 17.66 -6.46
CA PRO A 63 8.88 17.70 -5.39
C PRO A 63 7.60 17.12 -5.98
N CYS A 64 7.29 15.84 -5.74
CA CYS A 64 5.92 15.42 -5.91
C CYS A 64 5.05 16.41 -5.14
N GLU A 65 4.20 17.17 -5.84
CA GLU A 65 3.22 18.07 -5.22
C GLU A 65 2.08 17.27 -4.56
N HIS A 66 2.28 15.97 -4.38
CA HIS A 66 1.28 15.02 -3.96
C HIS A 66 1.76 14.42 -2.64
N PRO A 67 1.02 14.61 -1.55
CA PRO A 67 1.38 14.00 -0.27
C PRO A 67 1.38 12.47 -0.36
N PHE A 68 0.53 11.91 -1.22
CA PHE A 68 0.52 10.47 -1.53
C PHE A 68 -0.23 10.20 -2.85
N VAL A 69 0.39 9.43 -3.74
CA VAL A 69 -0.26 8.80 -4.91
C VAL A 69 0.20 7.35 -4.98
N ASN A 70 -0.74 6.43 -5.20
CA ASN A 70 -0.44 5.05 -5.57
C ASN A 70 -1.15 4.70 -6.89
N ILE A 71 -0.43 4.09 -7.82
CA ILE A 71 -0.97 3.60 -9.09
C ILE A 71 -0.60 2.12 -9.17
N SER A 72 -1.60 1.24 -9.08
CA SER A 72 -1.42 -0.21 -9.09
C SER A 72 -2.21 -0.83 -10.25
N ILE A 73 -1.51 -1.37 -11.24
CA ILE A 73 -2.06 -2.26 -12.27
C ILE A 73 -1.72 -3.70 -11.86
N THR A 74 -2.74 -4.52 -11.66
CA THR A 74 -2.63 -5.93 -11.29
C THR A 74 -3.41 -6.79 -12.28
N PRO A 75 -3.31 -8.13 -12.23
CA PRO A 75 -4.14 -9.01 -13.06
C PRO A 75 -5.65 -8.87 -12.82
N VAL A 76 -6.06 -8.27 -11.69
CA VAL A 76 -7.48 -8.06 -11.36
C VAL A 76 -8.00 -6.72 -11.90
N GLU A 77 -7.21 -5.65 -11.74
CA GLU A 77 -7.67 -4.28 -11.96
C GLU A 77 -6.55 -3.24 -12.08
N CYS A 78 -6.91 -2.02 -12.47
CA CYS A 78 -6.12 -0.83 -12.20
C CYS A 78 -6.74 -0.07 -11.01
N SER A 79 -5.99 0.09 -9.93
CA SER A 79 -6.34 0.79 -8.71
C SER A 79 -5.50 2.05 -8.57
N ILE A 80 -6.13 3.19 -8.27
CA ILE A 80 -5.44 4.47 -8.10
C ILE A 80 -5.86 5.10 -6.79
N VAL A 81 -4.88 5.54 -6.02
CA VAL A 81 -5.06 6.43 -4.87
C VAL A 81 -4.45 7.77 -5.24
N CYS A 82 -5.22 8.85 -5.15
CA CYS A 82 -4.71 10.20 -5.31
C CYS A 82 -5.57 11.19 -4.51
N SER A 83 -5.19 12.47 -4.44
CA SER A 83 -6.01 13.46 -3.75
C SER A 83 -7.41 13.58 -4.39
N ARG A 84 -8.43 13.86 -3.56
CA ARG A 84 -9.81 14.09 -4.00
C ARG A 84 -9.90 15.12 -5.14
N THR A 85 -9.09 16.17 -5.05
CA THR A 85 -8.99 17.21 -6.08
C THR A 85 -8.50 16.62 -7.41
N LEU A 86 -7.42 15.82 -7.41
CA LEU A 86 -6.90 15.19 -8.62
C LEU A 86 -7.86 14.14 -9.19
N ALA A 87 -8.52 13.35 -8.34
CA ALA A 87 -9.56 12.42 -8.77
C ALA A 87 -10.68 13.16 -9.53
N SER A 88 -11.11 14.30 -8.99
CA SER A 88 -12.18 15.13 -9.58
C SER A 88 -11.75 15.82 -10.87
N GLU A 89 -10.50 16.27 -10.97
CA GLU A 89 -9.98 16.99 -12.14
C GLU A 89 -9.57 16.04 -13.29
N LEU A 90 -8.98 14.89 -12.96
CA LEU A 90 -8.35 14.02 -13.96
C LEU A 90 -9.20 12.81 -14.35
N PHE A 91 -9.99 12.25 -13.42
CA PHE A 91 -10.69 10.97 -13.64
C PHE A 91 -12.18 11.15 -13.86
N VAL A 92 -12.85 12.04 -13.12
CA VAL A 92 -14.29 12.31 -13.29
C VAL A 92 -14.65 12.76 -14.71
N PRO A 93 -13.87 13.63 -15.40
CA PRO A 93 -14.19 13.99 -16.78
C PRO A 93 -14.15 12.80 -17.73
N VAL A 94 -13.14 11.93 -17.61
CA VAL A 94 -13.03 10.71 -18.42
C VAL A 94 -14.18 9.75 -18.13
N LEU A 95 -14.52 9.56 -16.85
CA LEU A 95 -15.65 8.74 -16.42
C LEU A 95 -16.98 9.21 -17.02
N ASN A 96 -17.18 10.52 -17.14
CA ASN A 96 -18.40 11.10 -17.71
C ASN A 96 -18.49 10.97 -19.24
N LEU A 97 -17.39 10.65 -19.92
CA LEU A 97 -17.36 10.40 -21.37
C LEU A 97 -17.61 8.93 -21.73
N LEU A 98 -17.60 8.03 -20.75
CA LEU A 98 -17.89 6.61 -20.96
C LEU A 98 -19.39 6.38 -21.20
N ASP A 99 -19.71 5.28 -21.88
CA ASP A 99 -21.07 4.76 -21.94
C ASP A 99 -21.55 4.29 -20.54
N ALA A 100 -22.86 4.08 -20.40
CA ALA A 100 -23.47 3.77 -19.11
C ALA A 100 -22.91 2.49 -18.45
N GLU A 101 -22.68 1.44 -19.24
CA GLU A 101 -22.18 0.15 -18.73
C GLU A 101 -20.73 0.28 -18.25
N SER A 102 -19.87 0.86 -19.09
CA SER A 102 -18.48 1.14 -18.72
C SER A 102 -18.38 2.06 -17.50
N LYS A 103 -19.26 3.05 -17.40
CA LYS A 103 -19.30 4.00 -16.28
C LYS A 103 -19.65 3.34 -14.96
N GLU A 104 -20.59 2.40 -14.94
CA GLU A 104 -20.97 1.65 -13.73
C GLU A 104 -19.87 0.70 -13.25
N SER A 105 -19.01 0.23 -14.17
CA SER A 105 -17.90 -0.67 -13.85
C SER A 105 -16.70 0.04 -13.20
N VAL A 106 -16.59 1.37 -13.32
CA VAL A 106 -15.54 2.18 -12.69
C VAL A 106 -16.08 2.75 -11.38
N SER A 107 -15.33 2.62 -10.28
CA SER A 107 -15.77 3.19 -8.99
C SER A 107 -14.75 4.17 -8.43
N ILE A 108 -15.18 5.40 -8.15
CA ILE A 108 -14.44 6.39 -7.37
C ILE A 108 -15.12 6.47 -5.99
N THR A 109 -14.37 6.27 -4.91
CA THR A 109 -14.96 6.28 -3.57
C THR A 109 -15.58 7.63 -3.23
N THR A 110 -16.73 7.62 -2.54
CA THR A 110 -17.34 8.84 -1.98
C THR A 110 -16.64 9.27 -0.70
N ASP A 111 -16.18 8.29 0.08
CA ASP A 111 -15.43 8.53 1.29
C ASP A 111 -13.99 8.95 0.97
N ASP A 112 -13.51 9.91 1.75
CA ASP A 112 -12.11 10.31 1.74
C ASP A 112 -11.30 9.41 2.65
N PHE A 113 -10.05 9.17 2.26
CA PHE A 113 -9.08 8.39 3.00
C PHE A 113 -7.95 9.28 3.50
N VAL A 114 -7.45 8.95 4.68
CA VAL A 114 -6.20 9.47 5.23
C VAL A 114 -5.15 8.37 5.15
N VAL A 115 -3.91 8.73 4.88
CA VAL A 115 -2.80 7.77 4.86
C VAL A 115 -1.92 7.94 6.10
N MET A 116 -1.50 6.82 6.66
CA MET A 116 -0.47 6.73 7.68
C MET A 116 0.78 6.13 7.06
N GLN A 117 1.89 6.84 7.13
CA GLN A 117 3.22 6.34 6.79
C GLN A 117 3.79 5.66 8.04
N VAL A 118 4.36 4.47 7.88
CA VAL A 118 4.98 3.72 8.96
C VAL A 118 6.43 3.45 8.60
N ASP A 119 7.32 4.15 9.30
CA ASP A 119 8.77 3.98 9.19
C ASP A 119 9.22 3.07 10.33
N GLY A 120 9.91 1.97 10.05
CA GLY A 120 10.36 1.06 11.10
C GLY A 120 11.62 0.30 10.71
N GLU A 121 12.64 0.42 11.55
CA GLU A 121 13.82 -0.45 11.53
C GLU A 121 13.65 -1.59 12.54
N GLY A 122 14.05 -2.81 12.17
CA GLY A 122 14.33 -3.88 13.14
C GLY A 122 13.28 -4.99 13.33
N LEU A 123 12.27 -5.15 12.45
CA LEU A 123 11.37 -6.31 12.45
C LEU A 123 11.19 -6.88 11.05
N ASP A 124 10.97 -8.19 10.98
CA ASP A 124 10.59 -8.90 9.75
C ASP A 124 9.26 -8.32 9.21
N ALA A 125 9.19 -8.12 7.88
CA ALA A 125 8.09 -7.40 7.25
C ALA A 125 6.70 -7.97 7.61
N GLY A 126 6.57 -9.30 7.69
CA GLY A 126 5.32 -9.98 8.03
C GLY A 126 4.82 -9.70 9.46
N GLN A 127 5.73 -9.70 10.44
CA GLN A 127 5.41 -9.41 11.83
C GLN A 127 4.96 -7.95 11.99
N ARG A 128 5.63 -7.02 11.30
CA ARG A 128 5.25 -5.60 11.29
C ARG A 128 3.84 -5.38 10.75
N VAL A 129 3.46 -6.05 9.65
CA VAL A 129 2.07 -6.00 9.14
C VAL A 129 1.09 -6.50 10.20
N LEU A 130 1.37 -7.63 10.84
CA LEU A 130 0.46 -8.19 11.85
C LEU A 130 0.28 -7.25 13.05
N GLU A 131 1.38 -6.71 13.59
CA GLU A 131 1.35 -5.83 14.77
C GLU A 131 0.61 -4.52 14.51
N LEU A 132 0.81 -3.91 13.33
CA LEU A 132 0.17 -2.65 12.95
C LEU A 132 -1.31 -2.83 12.60
N THR A 133 -1.67 -3.95 11.96
CA THR A 133 -3.04 -4.17 11.48
C THR A 133 -3.96 -4.82 12.51
N SER A 134 -3.41 -5.55 13.50
CA SER A 134 -4.16 -6.16 14.60
C SER A 134 -5.05 -5.19 15.38
N PRO A 135 -4.56 -4.05 15.93
CA PRO A 135 -5.40 -3.12 16.68
C PRO A 135 -6.53 -2.55 15.83
N LEU A 136 -6.26 -2.23 14.57
CA LEU A 136 -7.25 -1.66 13.64
C LEU A 136 -8.32 -2.70 13.28
N ALA A 137 -7.91 -3.95 13.05
CA ALA A 137 -8.83 -5.03 12.75
C ALA A 137 -9.73 -5.39 13.95
N LEU A 138 -9.20 -5.38 15.17
CA LEU A 138 -9.98 -5.62 16.39
C LEU A 138 -10.95 -4.47 16.69
N ALA A 139 -10.59 -3.24 16.32
CA ALA A 139 -11.49 -2.09 16.36
C ALA A 139 -12.54 -2.09 15.24
N GLY A 140 -12.49 -3.05 14.30
CA GLY A 140 -13.42 -3.12 13.17
C GLY A 140 -13.22 -1.98 12.17
N ILE A 141 -11.98 -1.52 12.00
CA ILE A 141 -11.63 -0.45 11.07
C ILE A 141 -11.15 -1.06 9.73
N PRO A 142 -11.78 -0.71 8.60
CA PRO A 142 -11.30 -1.14 7.28
C PRO A 142 -10.04 -0.36 6.90
N ILE A 143 -9.07 -1.08 6.34
CA ILE A 143 -7.77 -0.52 5.95
C ILE A 143 -7.34 -1.04 4.58
N PHE A 144 -6.54 -0.25 3.89
CA PHE A 144 -5.69 -0.71 2.80
C PHE A 144 -4.24 -0.62 3.25
N PHE A 145 -3.50 -1.72 3.10
CA PHE A 145 -2.09 -1.81 3.46
C PHE A 145 -1.23 -1.92 2.20
N ILE A 146 -0.22 -1.07 2.08
CA ILE A 146 0.69 -1.00 0.93
C ILE A 146 2.13 -1.01 1.46
N THR A 147 2.83 -2.11 1.26
CA THR A 147 4.28 -2.17 1.47
C THR A 147 5.01 -1.57 0.28
N THR A 148 6.00 -0.72 0.56
CA THR A 148 6.87 -0.12 -0.46
C THR A 148 8.35 -0.33 -0.12
N TYR A 149 9.24 0.15 -0.99
CA TYR A 149 10.69 0.03 -0.80
C TYR A 149 11.20 0.73 0.47
N PHE A 150 10.59 1.87 0.83
CA PHE A 150 11.06 2.68 1.97
C PHE A 150 10.21 2.45 3.21
N SER A 151 8.89 2.50 3.07
CA SER A 151 7.96 2.48 4.19
C SER A 151 6.67 1.70 3.87
N ASP A 152 5.96 1.34 4.93
CA ASP A 152 4.61 0.80 4.81
C ASP A 152 3.58 1.94 4.90
N TYR A 153 2.52 1.85 4.11
CA TYR A 153 1.44 2.84 4.08
C TYR A 153 0.10 2.18 4.42
N ILE A 154 -0.64 2.80 5.33
CA ILE A 154 -1.96 2.34 5.75
C ILE A 154 -2.99 3.41 5.42
N LEU A 155 -3.90 3.13 4.48
CA LEU A 155 -5.03 4.00 4.20
C LEU A 155 -6.20 3.61 5.07
N VAL A 156 -6.84 4.62 5.66
CA VAL A 156 -8.03 4.45 6.50
C VAL A 156 -9.08 5.46 6.07
N PRO A 157 -10.38 5.12 6.05
CA PRO A 157 -11.41 6.13 5.83
C PRO A 157 -11.29 7.25 6.86
N LEU A 158 -11.33 8.50 6.41
CA LEU A 158 -11.11 9.69 7.22
C LEU A 158 -12.06 9.75 8.44
N ARG A 159 -13.29 9.24 8.29
CA ARG A 159 -14.28 9.10 9.38
C ARG A 159 -13.79 8.27 10.56
N HIS A 160 -12.86 7.33 10.35
CA HIS A 160 -12.32 6.46 11.39
C HIS A 160 -11.03 7.02 12.01
N ARG A 161 -10.54 8.21 11.60
CA ARG A 161 -9.28 8.79 12.11
C ARG A 161 -9.19 8.81 13.64
N SER A 162 -10.24 9.24 14.32
CA SER A 162 -10.27 9.27 15.79
C SER A 162 -10.23 7.87 16.42
N GLN A 163 -10.89 6.88 15.79
CA GLN A 163 -10.88 5.49 16.27
C GLN A 163 -9.50 4.85 16.07
N VAL A 164 -8.81 5.18 14.98
CA VAL A 164 -7.43 4.75 14.74
C VAL A 164 -6.50 5.27 15.84
N VAL A 165 -6.59 6.57 16.16
CA VAL A 165 -5.80 7.18 17.24
C VAL A 165 -6.01 6.41 18.54
N GLN A 166 -7.27 6.19 18.91
CA GLN A 166 -7.61 5.46 20.13
C GLN A 166 -7.08 4.01 20.11
N ALA A 167 -7.26 3.28 19.01
CA ALA A 167 -6.84 1.88 18.88
C ALA A 167 -5.31 1.72 18.96
N LEU A 168 -4.55 2.68 18.43
CA LEU A 168 -3.09 2.71 18.54
C LEU A 168 -2.64 3.08 19.96
N GLU A 169 -3.26 4.10 20.58
CA GLU A 169 -2.94 4.53 21.96
C GLU A 169 -3.20 3.42 22.99
N GLU A 170 -4.28 2.65 22.84
CA GLU A 170 -4.60 1.49 23.69
C GLU A 170 -3.52 0.39 23.65
N ARG A 171 -2.70 0.36 22.60
CA ARG A 171 -1.56 -0.55 22.44
C ARG A 171 -0.20 0.06 22.80
N GLY A 172 -0.18 1.28 23.33
CA GLY A 172 1.04 1.93 23.84
C GLY A 172 1.76 2.84 22.85
N PHE A 173 1.19 3.08 21.66
CA PHE A 173 1.71 4.11 20.76
C PHE A 173 1.35 5.49 21.32
N GLN A 174 2.34 6.36 21.54
CA GLN A 174 2.07 7.71 22.05
C GLN A 174 1.98 8.70 20.90
N PHE A 175 0.87 9.43 20.80
CA PHE A 175 0.67 10.46 19.79
C PHE A 175 1.37 11.77 20.17
N GLU A 176 2.25 12.25 19.30
CA GLU A 176 2.82 13.59 19.39
C GLU A 176 2.01 14.54 18.47
N LYS A 177 1.20 15.40 19.10
CA LYS A 177 0.28 16.32 18.39
C LYS A 177 0.99 17.35 17.52
N ASP A 178 2.22 17.73 17.87
CA ASP A 178 2.97 18.79 17.18
C ASP A 178 3.57 18.32 15.84
N THR A 179 3.81 17.02 15.70
CA THR A 179 4.44 16.38 14.53
C THR A 179 3.49 15.43 13.81
N SER A 180 2.28 15.20 14.35
CA SER A 180 1.31 14.21 13.88
C SER A 180 1.91 12.81 13.72
N SER A 181 2.89 12.48 14.57
CA SER A 181 3.59 11.20 14.58
C SER A 181 3.38 10.43 15.87
N TYR A 182 3.47 9.10 15.81
CA TYR A 182 3.50 8.21 16.96
C TYR A 182 4.88 7.62 17.10
N VAL A 183 5.35 7.56 18.35
CA VAL A 183 6.60 6.90 18.71
C VAL A 183 6.30 5.90 19.81
N ASN A 184 6.96 4.75 19.78
CA ASN A 184 6.88 3.80 20.88
C ASN A 184 7.67 4.35 22.08
N SER A 185 6.97 4.56 23.20
CA SER A 185 7.54 5.20 24.39
C SER A 185 7.48 4.23 25.57
N PHE A 186 8.61 3.58 25.83
CA PHE A 186 8.79 2.75 27.02
C PHE A 186 9.03 3.63 28.24
N GLN A 187 7.97 4.25 28.78
CA GLN A 187 7.97 4.77 30.15
C GLN A 187 6.66 4.41 30.85
N HIS A 188 6.77 3.73 31.99
CA HIS A 188 5.67 3.29 32.85
C HIS A 188 4.63 4.39 33.12
N GLY A 189 3.40 4.18 32.67
CA GLY A 189 2.25 5.03 32.96
C GLY A 189 0.99 4.22 33.22
N ARG A 190 0.34 4.47 34.37
CA ARG A 190 -0.83 3.74 34.91
C ARG A 190 -2.07 3.83 34.01
N LYS A 191 -2.85 2.73 34.03
CA LYS A 191 -4.20 2.59 33.47
C LYS A 191 -5.14 3.71 33.96
N HIS A 192 -5.82 4.38 33.03
CA HIS A 192 -7.02 5.18 33.31
C HIS A 192 -8.21 4.62 32.50
N SER A 193 -9.35 4.49 33.17
CA SER A 193 -10.58 3.88 32.65
C SER A 193 -11.23 4.69 31.53
N ALA A 194 -11.80 3.98 30.56
CA ALA A 194 -12.51 4.53 29.41
C ALA A 194 -13.86 5.17 29.78
N ALA A 195 -14.20 6.27 29.11
CA ALA A 195 -15.55 6.81 29.04
C ALA A 195 -16.18 6.40 27.70
N SER A 196 -17.34 5.75 27.74
CA SER A 196 -18.07 5.31 26.56
C SER A 196 -18.72 6.49 25.84
N LEU A 197 -18.45 6.64 24.54
CA LEU A 197 -19.28 7.43 23.64
C LEU A 197 -19.94 6.49 22.65
N GLU A 198 -21.28 6.50 22.66
CA GLU A 198 -22.13 5.68 21.80
C GLU A 198 -22.05 6.17 20.34
N VAL A 199 -21.52 5.32 19.47
CA VAL A 199 -21.75 5.37 18.02
C VAL A 199 -22.20 3.98 17.59
N GLN A 200 -23.20 3.94 16.71
CA GLN A 200 -23.91 2.74 16.26
C GLN A 200 -22.95 1.57 15.91
N PRO A 201 -23.17 0.37 16.48
CA PRO A 201 -22.27 -0.75 16.26
C PRO A 201 -22.45 -1.34 14.85
N PRO A 202 -21.36 -1.85 14.23
CA PRO A 202 -21.46 -2.66 13.02
C PRO A 202 -22.31 -3.91 13.28
N SER A 203 -22.89 -4.49 12.23
CA SER A 203 -23.91 -5.56 12.31
C SER A 203 -23.41 -6.90 12.90
N THR A 204 -22.14 -7.00 13.28
CA THR A 204 -21.55 -8.14 14.01
C THR A 204 -20.58 -7.61 15.07
N PRO A 205 -20.55 -8.18 16.30
CA PRO A 205 -19.62 -7.73 17.34
C PRO A 205 -18.16 -7.90 16.88
N PRO A 206 -17.27 -6.94 17.20
CA PRO A 206 -15.86 -7.03 16.84
C PRO A 206 -15.21 -8.29 17.46
N PRO A 207 -14.23 -8.91 16.77
CA PRO A 207 -13.51 -10.05 17.31
C PRO A 207 -12.69 -9.62 18.52
N THR A 208 -12.57 -10.51 19.51
CA THR A 208 -11.90 -10.22 20.77
C THR A 208 -10.45 -10.70 20.80
N THR A 209 -10.07 -11.59 19.87
CA THR A 209 -8.71 -12.14 19.74
C THR A 209 -8.27 -12.25 18.29
N ILE A 210 -6.95 -12.31 18.05
CA ILE A 210 -6.37 -12.49 16.71
C ILE A 210 -6.77 -13.85 16.11
N SER A 211 -6.82 -14.92 16.92
CA SER A 211 -7.23 -16.26 16.46
C SER A 211 -8.69 -16.30 16.01
N GLU A 212 -9.59 -15.64 16.76
CA GLU A 212 -10.98 -15.49 16.37
C GLU A 212 -11.11 -14.67 15.07
N LEU A 213 -10.36 -13.57 14.95
CA LEU A 213 -10.31 -12.73 13.76
C LEU A 213 -9.86 -13.54 12.54
N GLN A 214 -8.76 -14.29 12.63
CA GLN A 214 -8.26 -15.16 11.56
C GLN A 214 -9.34 -16.16 11.12
N THR A 215 -9.96 -16.86 12.08
CA THR A 215 -11.02 -17.84 11.80
C THR A 215 -12.19 -17.19 11.04
N ARG A 216 -12.64 -16.00 11.48
CA ARG A 216 -13.71 -15.25 10.81
C ARG A 216 -13.31 -14.78 9.41
N THR A 217 -12.08 -14.32 9.24
CA THR A 217 -11.54 -13.89 7.94
C THR A 217 -11.56 -15.05 6.95
N PHE A 218 -10.96 -16.19 7.27
CA PHE A 218 -10.94 -17.35 6.35
C PHE A 218 -12.32 -17.97 6.13
N ALA A 219 -13.20 -17.97 7.13
CA ALA A 219 -14.61 -18.36 6.94
C ALA A 219 -15.34 -17.42 5.96
N THR A 220 -15.00 -16.13 5.94
CA THR A 220 -15.57 -15.15 5.01
C THR A 220 -15.02 -15.35 3.59
N LEU A 221 -13.69 -15.53 3.45
CA LEU A 221 -13.05 -15.82 2.17
C LEU A 221 -13.63 -17.10 1.55
N LYS A 222 -13.73 -18.19 2.33
CA LYS A 222 -14.30 -19.47 1.90
C LYS A 222 -15.76 -19.34 1.45
N ARG A 223 -16.60 -18.62 2.21
CA ARG A 223 -18.01 -18.41 1.88
C ARG A 223 -18.21 -17.64 0.58
N ARG A 224 -17.26 -16.78 0.22
CA ARG A 224 -17.24 -15.99 -1.01
C ARG A 224 -16.42 -16.65 -2.12
N SER A 225 -15.96 -17.89 -1.92
CA SER A 225 -15.14 -18.63 -2.87
C SER A 225 -13.85 -17.90 -3.29
N ILE A 226 -13.28 -17.13 -2.36
CA ILE A 226 -12.02 -16.42 -2.57
C ILE A 226 -10.89 -17.39 -2.26
N VAL A 227 -10.17 -17.79 -3.31
CA VAL A 227 -9.06 -18.74 -3.23
C VAL A 227 -7.76 -18.00 -3.58
N PRO A 228 -6.65 -18.23 -2.84
CA PRO A 228 -5.34 -17.71 -3.20
C PRO A 228 -4.88 -18.27 -4.56
N THR A 229 -4.60 -17.36 -5.50
CA THR A 229 -4.16 -17.69 -6.86
C THR A 229 -2.77 -17.15 -7.13
N VAL A 230 -2.01 -17.85 -7.97
CA VAL A 230 -0.65 -17.49 -8.35
C VAL A 230 -0.53 -17.60 -9.86
N ASP A 231 -0.06 -16.54 -10.50
CA ASP A 231 0.37 -16.56 -11.90
C ASP A 231 1.89 -16.73 -11.92
N SER A 232 2.35 -17.94 -12.25
CA SER A 232 3.77 -18.27 -12.30
C SER A 232 4.54 -17.51 -13.39
N SER A 233 3.85 -16.81 -14.29
CA SER A 233 4.48 -15.96 -15.29
C SER A 233 4.83 -14.57 -14.77
N ILE A 234 4.36 -14.21 -13.57
CA ILE A 234 4.63 -12.92 -12.94
C ILE A 234 5.73 -13.09 -11.89
N ARG A 235 6.81 -12.34 -12.07
CA ARG A 235 7.94 -12.30 -11.11
C ARG A 235 8.22 -10.84 -10.79
N LEU A 236 8.02 -10.46 -9.54
CA LEU A 236 8.06 -9.06 -9.15
C LEU A 236 9.44 -8.66 -8.65
N VAL A 237 9.81 -7.43 -8.97
CA VAL A 237 11.02 -6.78 -8.48
C VAL A 237 10.61 -5.53 -7.72
N GLN A 238 11.17 -5.35 -6.54
CA GLN A 238 10.96 -4.17 -5.70
C GLN A 238 12.15 -3.23 -5.83
N CYS A 239 11.89 -2.01 -6.30
CA CYS A 239 12.91 -1.00 -6.57
C CYS A 239 12.46 0.36 -6.06
N ALA A 240 13.41 1.30 -6.02
CA ALA A 240 13.12 2.71 -5.83
C ALA A 240 13.83 3.57 -6.88
N GLY A 241 13.29 4.75 -7.18
CA GLY A 241 13.99 5.75 -7.98
C GLY A 241 15.27 6.20 -7.26
N ARG A 242 16.39 6.19 -7.98
CA ARG A 242 17.65 6.73 -7.45
C ARG A 242 17.55 8.24 -7.35
N ARG A 243 17.47 8.76 -6.13
CA ARG A 243 17.60 10.19 -5.86
C ARG A 243 19.04 10.46 -5.46
N ASP A 244 19.73 11.29 -6.22
CA ASP A 244 21.04 11.81 -5.81
C ASP A 244 20.84 12.81 -4.67
N SER A 245 20.65 12.29 -3.45
CA SER A 245 20.58 13.09 -2.23
C SER A 245 21.96 13.67 -1.93
N ALA A 246 22.12 14.96 -2.23
CA ALA A 246 23.31 15.75 -1.92
C ALA A 246 23.48 15.98 -0.40
N ASN A 247 23.90 14.95 0.34
CA ASN A 247 24.43 15.10 1.71
C ASN A 247 25.96 15.11 1.72
N GLY A 248 26.55 15.88 0.80
CA GLY A 248 27.96 16.22 0.79
C GLY A 248 28.08 17.73 0.64
N MET A 249 28.37 18.41 1.75
CA MET A 249 28.80 19.79 1.82
C MET A 249 30.09 19.92 0.99
N ASP A 250 29.95 20.18 -0.31
CA ASP A 250 30.90 20.88 -1.20
C ASP A 250 30.50 20.68 -2.67
N GLN A 251 30.64 21.74 -3.48
CA GLN A 251 30.46 21.82 -4.95
C GLN A 251 29.07 22.19 -5.49
N ALA A 252 28.67 23.44 -5.25
CA ALA A 252 27.42 24.06 -5.71
C ALA A 252 27.51 24.81 -7.07
N ARG A 253 28.26 24.32 -8.07
CA ARG A 253 28.37 25.06 -9.36
C ARG A 253 28.02 24.32 -10.65
N ASN A 254 27.76 23.00 -10.63
CA ASN A 254 27.45 22.26 -11.88
C ASN A 254 26.37 21.16 -11.75
N ARG A 255 25.61 21.11 -10.65
CA ARG A 255 24.72 19.96 -10.29
C ARG A 255 23.31 20.00 -10.89
N ASN A 256 22.81 21.14 -11.36
CA ASN A 256 21.40 21.24 -11.82
C ASN A 256 21.08 20.44 -13.09
N SER A 257 22.10 20.06 -13.88
CA SER A 257 21.90 19.33 -15.14
C SER A 257 21.91 17.80 -15.00
N MET A 258 22.49 17.24 -13.93
CA MET A 258 22.57 15.78 -13.74
C MET A 258 21.37 15.23 -12.97
N THR A 259 20.88 15.94 -11.95
CA THR A 259 19.70 15.53 -11.18
C THR A 259 18.45 15.51 -12.06
N THR A 260 18.32 16.48 -12.96
CA THR A 260 17.27 16.53 -13.98
C THR A 260 17.35 15.36 -14.97
N ALA A 261 18.56 14.97 -15.40
CA ALA A 261 18.72 13.84 -16.32
C ALA A 261 18.37 12.48 -15.69
N ALA A 262 18.71 12.28 -14.41
CA ALA A 262 18.33 11.07 -13.67
C ALA A 262 16.81 10.99 -13.46
N ASP A 263 16.20 12.12 -13.07
CA ASP A 263 14.75 12.25 -12.95
C ASP A 263 14.08 11.98 -14.32
N ASP A 264 14.54 12.60 -15.40
CA ASP A 264 14.00 12.41 -16.75
C ASP A 264 14.09 10.94 -17.22
N ALA A 265 15.20 10.26 -16.89
CA ALA A 265 15.37 8.84 -17.19
C ALA A 265 14.37 7.95 -16.41
N LEU A 266 14.09 8.30 -15.14
CA LEU A 266 13.07 7.63 -14.35
C LEU A 266 11.68 7.85 -14.97
N HIS A 267 11.30 9.11 -15.26
CA HIS A 267 10.01 9.42 -15.88
C HIS A 267 9.84 8.70 -17.22
N LEU A 268 10.87 8.68 -18.07
CA LEU A 268 10.83 7.96 -19.33
C LEU A 268 10.61 6.46 -19.12
N GLY A 269 11.25 5.85 -18.13
CA GLY A 269 11.02 4.46 -17.74
C GLY A 269 9.57 4.22 -17.30
N LEU A 270 9.05 5.06 -16.41
CA LEU A 270 7.66 4.98 -15.94
C LEU A 270 6.65 5.10 -17.08
N VAL A 271 6.85 6.08 -17.96
CA VAL A 271 6.00 6.27 -19.15
C VAL A 271 6.04 5.03 -20.03
N LYS A 272 7.24 4.50 -20.32
CA LYS A 272 7.40 3.26 -21.11
C LYS A 272 6.64 2.08 -20.50
N CYS A 273 6.71 1.91 -19.18
CA CYS A 273 5.94 0.88 -18.47
C CYS A 273 4.44 1.10 -18.68
N LEU A 274 3.91 2.29 -18.42
CA LEU A 274 2.48 2.59 -18.51
C LEU A 274 1.91 2.47 -19.93
N ILE A 275 2.69 2.78 -20.96
CA ILE A 275 2.24 2.68 -22.36
C ILE A 275 2.50 1.31 -23.00
N THR A 276 3.06 0.35 -22.26
CA THR A 276 3.34 -1.01 -22.76
C THR A 276 2.03 -1.67 -23.21
N GLN A 277 2.06 -2.40 -24.34
CA GLN A 277 0.89 -3.09 -24.86
C GLN A 277 0.92 -4.59 -24.51
N PRO A 278 -0.21 -5.18 -24.05
CA PRO A 278 -1.54 -4.58 -23.91
C PRO A 278 -1.68 -3.57 -22.74
N TYR A 279 -1.05 -3.85 -21.61
CA TYR A 279 -0.79 -3.02 -20.40
C TYR A 279 0.15 -3.86 -19.49
N PRO A 280 0.83 -3.28 -18.48
CA PRO A 280 1.62 -4.04 -17.51
C PRO A 280 0.84 -5.18 -16.86
N LYS A 281 1.41 -6.38 -16.79
CA LYS A 281 0.81 -7.49 -16.02
C LYS A 281 0.72 -7.17 -14.53
N PHE A 282 1.77 -6.55 -14.01
CA PHE A 282 1.85 -6.08 -12.63
C PHE A 282 2.76 -4.86 -12.54
N LEU A 283 2.25 -3.77 -11.96
CA LEU A 283 3.00 -2.53 -11.68
C LEU A 283 2.30 -1.80 -10.54
N SER A 284 2.98 -1.57 -9.43
CA SER A 284 2.59 -0.66 -8.36
C SER A 284 3.65 0.42 -8.22
N LEU A 285 3.21 1.67 -8.33
CA LEU A 285 4.02 2.87 -8.22
C LEU A 285 3.47 3.71 -7.06
N THR A 286 4.32 4.01 -6.08
CA THR A 286 3.99 4.92 -4.99
C THR A 286 4.85 6.17 -5.09
N LEU A 287 4.19 7.33 -5.12
CA LEU A 287 4.82 8.65 -5.19
C LEU A 287 4.44 9.45 -3.93
N THR A 288 5.44 9.99 -3.24
CA THR A 288 5.26 10.85 -2.07
C THR A 288 6.15 12.08 -2.17
N ASP A 289 5.88 13.08 -1.32
CA ASP A 289 6.68 14.29 -1.20
C ASP A 289 7.92 14.12 -0.30
N THR A 290 7.97 13.03 0.48
CA THR A 290 9.05 12.70 1.42
C THR A 290 10.11 11.78 0.80
N GLU A 291 9.72 10.83 -0.05
CA GLU A 291 10.57 9.74 -0.54
C GLU A 291 10.74 9.76 -2.07
N SER A 292 11.71 8.99 -2.56
CA SER A 292 11.78 8.70 -3.99
C SER A 292 10.61 7.82 -4.42
N ALA A 293 10.28 7.83 -5.71
CA ALA A 293 9.28 6.91 -6.26
C ALA A 293 9.61 5.45 -5.89
N ALA A 294 8.69 4.78 -5.20
CA ALA A 294 8.81 3.36 -4.88
C ALA A 294 8.04 2.53 -5.92
N LEU A 295 8.65 1.44 -6.34
CA LEU A 295 8.25 0.67 -7.50
C LEU A 295 8.21 -0.82 -7.15
N LEU A 296 7.13 -1.48 -7.53
CA LEU A 296 6.98 -2.93 -7.46
C LEU A 296 6.36 -3.38 -8.77
N PHE A 297 7.10 -4.10 -9.61
CA PHE A 297 6.61 -4.40 -10.96
C PHE A 297 7.18 -5.71 -11.49
N ASP A 298 6.54 -6.25 -12.53
CA ASP A 298 7.03 -7.45 -13.19
C ASP A 298 8.40 -7.24 -13.84
N HIS A 299 9.33 -8.15 -13.61
CA HIS A 299 10.72 -8.07 -14.08
C HIS A 299 10.87 -7.78 -15.58
N THR A 300 9.89 -8.15 -16.42
CA THR A 300 9.89 -7.85 -17.85
C THR A 300 9.89 -6.36 -18.16
N LEU A 301 9.55 -5.50 -17.19
CA LEU A 301 9.57 -4.05 -17.31
C LEU A 301 10.91 -3.41 -16.91
N LEU A 302 11.83 -4.16 -16.27
CA LEU A 302 13.18 -3.68 -15.93
C LEU A 302 13.94 -3.06 -17.12
N PRO A 303 13.90 -3.63 -18.35
CA PRO A 303 14.60 -3.07 -19.51
C PRO A 303 14.13 -1.67 -19.93
N HIS A 304 13.00 -1.18 -19.41
CA HIS A 304 12.55 0.19 -19.69
C HIS A 304 13.35 1.26 -18.94
N PHE A 305 14.06 0.87 -17.87
CA PHE A 305 14.88 1.76 -17.05
C PHE A 305 16.36 1.65 -17.40
N ALA A 306 17.08 2.77 -17.36
CA ALA A 306 18.53 2.74 -17.50
C ALA A 306 19.21 2.09 -16.27
N GLN A 307 20.46 1.67 -16.43
CA GLN A 307 21.16 0.85 -15.44
C GLN A 307 21.30 1.53 -14.06
N ASP A 308 21.45 2.85 -14.04
CA ASP A 308 21.64 3.64 -12.81
C ASP A 308 20.38 4.36 -12.31
N THR A 309 19.23 4.14 -12.93
CA THR A 309 17.98 4.86 -12.60
C THR A 309 17.28 4.31 -11.34
N LEU A 310 17.44 3.01 -11.07
CA LEU A 310 16.75 2.30 -10.00
C LEU A 310 17.73 1.82 -8.92
N LEU A 311 17.27 1.89 -7.67
CA LEU A 311 17.84 1.27 -6.48
C LEU A 311 17.11 -0.06 -6.18
N GLY A 312 17.79 -0.98 -5.50
CA GLY A 312 17.25 -2.28 -5.11
C GLY A 312 17.91 -3.45 -5.85
N SER A 313 17.65 -4.66 -5.38
CA SER A 313 18.10 -5.88 -6.04
C SER A 313 17.30 -6.11 -7.31
N ARG A 314 17.98 -6.40 -8.43
CA ARG A 314 17.34 -6.76 -9.71
C ARG A 314 17.21 -8.27 -9.91
N ASP A 315 17.80 -9.04 -9.00
CA ASP A 315 17.93 -10.50 -9.10
C ASP A 315 17.14 -11.23 -7.99
N GLU A 316 16.57 -10.49 -7.05
CA GLU A 316 15.65 -11.02 -6.04
C GLU A 316 14.22 -10.83 -6.51
N PHE A 317 13.52 -11.94 -6.68
CA PHE A 317 12.14 -11.95 -7.20
C PHE A 317 11.15 -12.32 -6.11
N LEU A 318 10.02 -11.63 -6.12
CA LEU A 318 8.87 -11.93 -5.29
C LEU A 318 7.77 -12.57 -6.14
N THR A 319 7.12 -13.60 -5.60
CA THR A 319 5.95 -14.23 -6.21
C THR A 319 4.66 -13.64 -5.61
N PRO A 320 3.76 -13.09 -6.44
CA PRO A 320 2.49 -12.56 -5.96
C PRO A 320 1.43 -13.66 -5.80
N ILE A 321 0.90 -13.79 -4.59
CA ILE A 321 -0.30 -14.56 -4.27
C ILE A 321 -1.48 -13.59 -4.22
N THR A 322 -2.38 -13.70 -5.20
CA THR A 322 -3.52 -12.79 -5.37
C THR A 322 -4.77 -13.36 -4.71
N LEU A 323 -5.39 -12.53 -3.88
CA LEU A 323 -6.73 -12.71 -3.32
C LEU A 323 -7.68 -11.78 -4.09
N ASP A 324 -8.59 -12.36 -4.87
CA ASP A 324 -9.62 -11.60 -5.57
C ASP A 324 -10.74 -11.23 -4.60
N LEU A 325 -10.88 -9.94 -4.30
CA LEU A 325 -11.83 -9.40 -3.32
C LEU A 325 -12.99 -8.67 -4.00
N ARG A 326 -13.21 -8.84 -5.32
CA ARG A 326 -14.30 -8.18 -6.06
C ARG A 326 -15.68 -8.45 -5.45
N ASP A 327 -15.87 -9.66 -4.93
CA ASP A 327 -17.11 -10.10 -4.29
C ASP A 327 -17.24 -9.65 -2.83
N LEU A 328 -16.32 -8.85 -2.31
CA LEU A 328 -16.39 -8.29 -0.96
C LEU A 328 -16.71 -6.79 -0.98
N PRO A 329 -17.46 -6.30 0.03
CA PRO A 329 -17.56 -4.88 0.28
C PRO A 329 -16.18 -4.28 0.57
N MET A 330 -15.96 -3.06 0.09
CA MET A 330 -14.73 -2.30 0.36
C MET A 330 -14.48 -2.08 1.86
N GLU A 331 -15.56 -2.00 2.65
CA GLU A 331 -15.51 -1.84 4.11
C GLU A 331 -15.22 -3.17 4.86
N SER A 332 -14.83 -4.23 4.15
CA SER A 332 -14.48 -5.50 4.80
C SER A 332 -13.22 -5.32 5.66
N THR A 333 -13.30 -5.73 6.93
CA THR A 333 -12.23 -5.53 7.90
C THR A 333 -11.48 -6.82 8.20
N GLY A 334 -10.23 -6.72 8.64
CA GLY A 334 -9.50 -7.87 9.18
C GLY A 334 -8.93 -8.86 8.15
N ILE A 335 -9.04 -8.57 6.85
CA ILE A 335 -8.47 -9.40 5.79
C ILE A 335 -6.95 -9.39 5.89
N VAL A 336 -6.32 -8.21 5.86
CA VAL A 336 -4.86 -8.06 5.94
C VAL A 336 -4.30 -8.71 7.20
N CYS A 337 -4.86 -8.38 8.37
CA CYS A 337 -4.44 -8.96 9.65
C CYS A 337 -4.66 -10.47 9.71
N GLY A 338 -5.78 -10.97 9.17
CA GLY A 338 -6.07 -12.41 9.14
C GLY A 338 -5.08 -13.18 8.26
N VAL A 339 -4.77 -12.65 7.07
CA VAL A 339 -3.81 -13.23 6.13
C VAL A 339 -2.38 -13.20 6.71
N ALA A 340 -1.92 -12.04 7.16
CA ALA A 340 -0.60 -11.89 7.79
C ALA A 340 -0.48 -12.78 9.03
N GLY A 341 -1.52 -12.81 9.86
CA GLY A 341 -1.55 -13.64 11.07
C GLY A 341 -1.52 -15.14 10.78
N ARG A 342 -2.12 -15.60 9.68
CA ARG A 342 -2.02 -16.99 9.25
C ARG A 342 -0.63 -17.31 8.74
N LEU A 343 -0.07 -16.46 7.88
CA LEU A 343 1.28 -16.65 7.34
C LEU A 343 2.31 -16.66 8.45
N VAL A 344 2.35 -15.63 9.30
CA VAL A 344 3.31 -15.56 10.40
C VAL A 344 3.06 -16.67 11.43
N GLY A 345 1.81 -16.92 11.83
CA GLY A 345 1.48 -17.85 12.90
C GLY A 345 1.69 -19.33 12.54
N GLU A 346 1.36 -19.74 11.32
CA GLU A 346 1.32 -21.16 10.95
C GLU A 346 2.59 -21.66 10.25
N THR A 347 3.39 -20.72 9.72
CA THR A 347 4.69 -21.06 9.15
C THR A 347 5.80 -21.03 10.19
N THR A 348 5.53 -20.50 11.39
CA THR A 348 6.44 -20.60 12.52
C THR A 348 6.42 -22.03 13.08
N GLY A 349 7.37 -22.84 12.64
CA GLY A 349 7.64 -24.16 13.22
C GLY A 349 8.59 -24.08 14.42
N GLN A 350 8.86 -25.21 15.10
CA GLN A 350 9.84 -25.24 16.21
C GLN A 350 11.28 -24.89 15.79
N LEU A 351 11.58 -24.86 14.48
CA LEU A 351 12.92 -24.66 13.90
C LEU A 351 12.92 -23.79 12.62
N GLU A 352 11.78 -23.23 12.21
CA GLU A 352 11.67 -22.43 10.98
C GLU A 352 11.16 -21.03 11.31
N ASP A 353 11.82 -20.02 10.73
CA ASP A 353 11.40 -18.64 10.84
C ASP A 353 10.06 -18.41 10.11
N PRO A 354 9.27 -17.41 10.55
CA PRO A 354 8.03 -17.03 9.87
C PRO A 354 8.29 -16.65 8.41
N VAL A 355 7.35 -16.96 7.52
CA VAL A 355 7.41 -16.50 6.13
C VAL A 355 7.46 -14.99 6.08
N GLU A 356 8.56 -14.46 5.54
CA GLU A 356 8.66 -13.04 5.22
C GLU A 356 7.72 -12.71 4.08
N MET A 357 6.88 -11.70 4.29
CA MET A 357 5.88 -11.28 3.31
C MET A 357 5.70 -9.78 3.32
N SER A 358 5.39 -9.24 2.15
CA SER A 358 4.86 -7.89 1.97
C SER A 358 3.41 -7.97 1.51
N TYR A 359 2.68 -6.85 1.64
CA TYR A 359 1.26 -6.82 1.28
C TYR A 359 0.90 -5.59 0.44
N LEU A 360 0.15 -5.79 -0.64
CA LEU A 360 -0.40 -4.73 -1.48
C LEU A 360 -1.92 -4.86 -1.54
N SER A 361 -2.61 -3.89 -0.93
CA SER A 361 -4.05 -3.73 -1.04
C SER A 361 -4.37 -2.82 -2.23
N THR A 362 -5.32 -3.26 -3.04
CA THR A 362 -5.93 -2.48 -4.14
C THR A 362 -7.44 -2.40 -3.91
N ALA A 363 -8.16 -1.64 -4.73
CA ALA A 363 -9.60 -1.43 -4.56
C ALA A 363 -10.43 -2.72 -4.52
N ARG A 364 -10.02 -3.78 -5.25
CA ARG A 364 -10.72 -5.07 -5.30
C ARG A 364 -9.82 -6.29 -5.17
N ALA A 365 -8.55 -6.15 -4.82
CA ALA A 365 -7.68 -7.29 -4.58
C ALA A 365 -6.69 -7.04 -3.44
N GLY A 366 -6.31 -8.13 -2.76
CA GLY A 366 -5.17 -8.17 -1.85
C GLY A 366 -4.09 -9.05 -2.43
N THR A 367 -2.88 -8.53 -2.56
CA THR A 367 -1.72 -9.31 -3.05
C THR A 367 -0.73 -9.50 -1.92
N VAL A 368 -0.43 -10.74 -1.59
CA VAL A 368 0.69 -11.10 -0.71
C VAL A 368 1.89 -11.37 -1.60
N MET A 369 3.05 -10.82 -1.27
CA MET A 369 4.29 -11.10 -2.01
C MET A 369 5.27 -11.79 -1.08
N VAL A 370 5.76 -12.94 -1.53
CA VAL A 370 6.71 -13.78 -0.80
C VAL A 370 7.90 -14.09 -1.71
N ALA A 371 9.05 -14.42 -1.13
CA ALA A 371 10.18 -14.91 -1.92
C ALA A 371 9.82 -16.22 -2.63
N GLU A 372 10.44 -16.51 -3.78
CA GLU A 372 10.10 -17.68 -4.59
C GLU A 372 10.23 -19.01 -3.82
N GLN A 373 11.22 -19.12 -2.94
CA GLN A 373 11.44 -20.29 -2.09
C GLN A 373 10.38 -20.47 -0.99
N GLU A 374 9.66 -19.41 -0.61
CA GLU A 374 8.64 -19.42 0.44
C GLU A 374 7.23 -19.69 -0.11
N LEU A 375 7.08 -19.77 -1.45
CA LEU A 375 5.80 -19.86 -2.12
C LEU A 375 4.96 -21.06 -1.65
N ASP A 376 5.56 -22.25 -1.62
CA ASP A 376 4.85 -23.48 -1.26
C ASP A 376 4.39 -23.43 0.20
N ARG A 377 5.27 -22.98 1.12
CA ARG A 377 4.94 -22.79 2.55
C ARG A 377 3.81 -21.78 2.73
N ALA A 378 3.85 -20.66 2.00
CA ALA A 378 2.81 -19.63 2.06
C ALA A 378 1.47 -20.14 1.52
N LEU A 379 1.48 -20.85 0.39
CA LEU A 379 0.26 -21.43 -0.19
C LEU A 379 -0.34 -22.50 0.70
N ASP A 380 0.46 -23.36 1.29
CA ASP A 380 0.00 -24.38 2.23
C ASP A 380 -0.61 -23.77 3.49
N ALA A 381 -0.02 -22.68 4.02
CA ALA A 381 -0.59 -21.97 5.16
C ALA A 381 -1.93 -21.29 4.83
N LEU A 382 -2.06 -20.71 3.63
CA LEU A 382 -3.28 -20.03 3.19
C LEU A 382 -4.40 -21.00 2.78
N ARG A 383 -4.05 -22.13 2.14
CA ARG A 383 -4.99 -23.18 1.72
C ARG A 383 -5.28 -24.19 2.83
N GLY A 384 -4.39 -24.38 3.80
CA GLY A 384 -4.60 -25.27 4.94
C GLY A 384 -5.84 -24.94 5.77
N ALA A 385 -6.33 -23.70 5.69
CA ALA A 385 -7.63 -23.29 6.23
C ALA A 385 -8.84 -23.97 5.54
N GLU A 386 -8.67 -24.54 4.34
CA GLU A 386 -9.72 -25.29 3.64
C GLU A 386 -10.00 -26.65 4.30
N ASN A 387 -8.96 -27.26 4.91
CA ASN A 387 -8.94 -28.63 5.43
C ASN A 387 -9.03 -28.72 6.97
N GLY A 388 -9.45 -27.65 7.65
CA GLY A 388 -9.70 -27.64 9.10
C GLY A 388 -10.92 -28.48 9.51
N GLU A 389 -10.98 -29.75 9.11
CA GLU A 389 -11.68 -30.77 9.88
C GLU A 389 -10.77 -31.16 11.06
N LEU A 390 -11.40 -31.22 12.23
CA LEU A 390 -10.82 -31.59 13.51
C LEU A 390 -9.89 -32.81 13.35
N LYS A 391 -8.58 -32.60 13.50
CA LYS A 391 -7.73 -33.67 14.05
C LYS A 391 -8.12 -33.81 15.51
N VAL A 392 -9.11 -34.68 15.75
CA VAL A 392 -9.34 -35.26 17.06
C VAL A 392 -8.16 -36.20 17.28
N ASP A 393 -7.34 -35.90 18.27
CA ASP A 393 -6.29 -36.78 18.77
C ASP A 393 -6.92 -38.14 19.17
N GLU A 394 -6.39 -39.23 18.62
CA GLU A 394 -6.51 -40.57 19.20
C GLU A 394 -5.21 -40.94 19.94
#